data_AF-A0A1Y2M7K8-F1
#
_entry.id   AF-A0A1Y2M7K8-F1
#
_cell.length_a   1.000
_cell.length_b   1.000
_cell.length_c   1.000
_cell.angle_alpha   90.00
_cell.angle_beta   90.00
_cell.angle_gamma   90.00
#
_symmetry.space_group_name_H-M   'P 1'
#
loop_
_entity.id
_entity.type
_entity.pdbx_description
1 polymer ?
#
loop_
_entity_poly.entity_id
_entity_poly.type
_entity_poly.pdbx_seq_one_letter_code
_entity_poly.pdbx_strand_id
1 'polypeptide(L)'
;MTEHTVVPPLGTSIISVRNVLAFAGLYLVYYVLRALYNISPLHPLSGIPGPKLAGATYWMEFYYDVIKNGCYTKEIRKMHEKYGPIVRISPHEVHCNDISFADEIYAVGGRKRDKPVHQINGSV
;
A
#
# COMPACT_ATOMS: atom_id res chain seq x y z
N MET A 1 35.55 49.67 24.92
CA MET A 1 35.75 49.13 23.56
C MET A 1 36.20 47.68 23.71
N THR A 2 35.25 46.75 23.81
CA THR A 2 35.51 45.30 23.79
C THR A 2 34.42 44.69 22.93
N GLU A 3 34.77 44.36 21.69
CA GLU A 3 33.89 43.67 20.76
C GLU A 3 33.56 42.28 21.31
N HIS A 4 32.30 42.05 21.67
CA HIS A 4 31.78 40.72 21.89
C HIS A 4 31.51 40.10 20.51
N THR A 5 32.47 39.33 20.00
CA THR A 5 32.26 38.49 18.83
C THR A 5 31.27 37.38 19.18
N VAL A 6 30.02 37.57 18.76
CA VAL A 6 28.99 36.53 18.81
C VAL A 6 29.35 35.48 17.77
N VAL A 7 30.11 34.47 18.20
CA VAL A 7 30.39 33.29 17.39
C VAL A 7 29.06 32.52 17.27
N PRO A 8 28.47 32.35 16.08
CA PRO A 8 27.29 31.50 15.95
C PRO A 8 27.71 30.06 16.27
N PRO A 9 26.96 29.30 17.10
CA PRO A 9 27.35 27.93 17.43
C PRO A 9 27.29 27.07 16.17
N LEU A 10 28.46 26.83 15.58
CA LEU A 10 28.74 25.87 14.52
C LEU A 10 28.62 24.45 15.09
N GLY A 11 27.39 24.04 15.43
CA GLY A 11 27.17 22.81 16.21
C GLY A 11 25.78 22.22 16.09
N THR A 12 25.01 22.52 15.05
CA THR A 12 23.83 21.70 14.74
C THR A 12 24.30 20.46 13.99
N SER A 13 24.72 19.45 14.73
CA SER A 13 24.98 18.11 14.18
C SER A 13 23.78 17.67 13.35
N ILE A 14 24.04 17.25 12.11
CA ILE A 14 23.01 16.87 11.12
C ILE A 14 22.09 15.78 11.71
N ILE A 15 22.64 14.95 12.58
CA ILE A 15 21.97 13.90 13.36
C ILE A 15 21.64 14.44 14.76
N SER A 16 20.71 15.39 14.84
CA SER A 16 20.13 15.85 16.11
C SER A 16 18.83 15.10 16.38
N VAL A 17 18.49 14.84 17.65
CA VAL A 17 17.21 14.21 18.05
C VAL A 17 16.01 14.95 17.45
N ARG A 18 16.09 16.29 17.40
CA ARG A 18 15.08 17.14 16.74
C ARG A 18 14.89 16.77 15.27
N ASN A 19 15.99 16.56 14.54
CA ASN A 19 15.96 16.21 13.13
C ASN A 19 15.41 14.79 12.96
N VAL A 20 15.81 13.83 13.79
CA VAL A 20 15.29 12.46 13.76
C VAL A 20 13.77 12.45 14.00
N LEU A 21 13.28 13.19 14.99
CA LEU A 21 11.84 13.32 15.25
C LEU A 21 11.11 14.03 14.10
N ALA A 22 11.71 15.06 13.50
CA ALA A 22 11.15 15.73 12.34
C ALA A 22 11.05 14.80 11.12
N PHE A 23 12.09 14.02 10.83
CA PHE A 23 12.07 13.04 9.74
C PHE A 23 11.08 11.90 10.01
N ALA A 24 11.02 11.39 11.25
CA ALA A 24 10.02 10.38 11.64
C ALA A 24 8.59 10.92 11.49
N GLY A 25 8.35 12.17 11.90
CA GLY A 25 7.07 12.85 11.71
C GLY A 25 6.71 13.02 10.24
N LEU A 26 7.64 13.50 9.41
CA LEU A 26 7.46 13.64 7.97
C LEU A 26 7.16 12.29 7.30
N TYR A 27 7.90 11.25 7.68
CA TYR A 27 7.69 9.89 7.21
C TYR A 27 6.27 9.42 7.55
N LEU A 28 5.83 9.59 8.80
CA LEU A 28 4.47 9.22 9.21
C LEU A 28 3.40 9.99 8.44
N VAL A 29 3.58 11.30 8.25
CA VAL A 29 2.67 12.13 7.45
C VAL A 29 2.60 11.62 6.00
N TYR A 30 3.74 11.28 5.40
CA TYR A 30 3.78 10.71 4.04
C TYR A 30 2.94 9.42 3.92
N TYR A 31 3.06 8.48 4.88
CA TYR A 31 2.25 7.26 4.85
C TYR A 31 0.77 7.53 5.07
N VAL A 32 0.41 8.46 5.96
CA VAL A 32 -0.98 8.84 6.18
C VAL A 32 -1.58 9.47 4.92
N LEU A 33 -0.87 10.41 4.28
CA LEU A 33 -1.32 11.02 3.03
C LEU A 33 -1.47 9.98 1.92
N ARG A 34 -0.54 9.03 1.82
CA ARG A 34 -0.61 7.94 0.83
C ARG A 34 -1.81 7.01 1.10
N ALA A 35 -2.07 6.66 2.35
CA ALA A 35 -3.23 5.86 2.73
C ALA A 35 -4.55 6.59 2.42
N LEU A 36 -4.62 7.90 2.69
CA LEU A 36 -5.77 8.74 2.34
C LEU A 36 -5.97 8.81 0.82
N TYR A 37 -4.90 8.94 0.05
CA TYR A 37 -4.96 8.90 -1.41
C TYR A 37 -5.49 7.57 -1.93
N ASN A 38 -5.07 6.43 -1.36
CA ASN A 38 -5.52 5.11 -1.81
C ASN A 38 -7.02 4.83 -1.52
N ILE A 39 -7.57 5.45 -0.48
CA ILE A 39 -9.01 5.40 -0.14
C ILE A 39 -9.81 6.42 -0.96
N SER A 40 -9.19 7.54 -1.34
CA SER A 40 -9.83 8.65 -2.03
C SER A 40 -10.51 8.19 -3.33
N PRO A 41 -11.67 8.77 -3.71
CA PRO A 41 -12.33 8.50 -4.99
C PRO A 41 -11.48 8.85 -6.22
N LEU A 42 -10.36 9.55 -6.04
CA LEU A 42 -9.38 9.85 -7.08
C LEU A 42 -8.55 8.62 -7.48
N HIS A 43 -8.52 7.58 -6.63
CA HIS A 43 -7.80 6.36 -6.93
C HIS A 43 -8.61 5.48 -7.90
N PRO A 44 -8.05 4.99 -9.01
CA PRO A 44 -8.80 4.26 -10.04
C PRO A 44 -9.51 3.00 -9.51
N LEU A 45 -8.97 2.38 -8.45
CA LEU A 45 -9.56 1.21 -7.79
C LEU A 45 -10.52 1.54 -6.63
N SER A 46 -10.91 2.80 -6.41
CA SER A 46 -11.81 3.18 -5.31
C SER A 46 -13.26 2.74 -5.53
N GLY A 47 -13.67 2.49 -6.77
CA GLY A 47 -15.02 2.04 -7.13
C GLY A 47 -15.28 0.56 -6.83
N ILE A 48 -14.24 -0.21 -6.50
CA ILE A 48 -14.35 -1.64 -6.23
C ILE A 48 -14.73 -1.84 -4.76
N PRO A 49 -15.77 -2.64 -4.46
CA PRO A 49 -16.22 -2.85 -3.09
C PRO A 49 -15.17 -3.64 -2.29
N GLY A 50 -15.02 -3.30 -1.00
CA GLY A 50 -14.09 -3.97 -0.10
C GLY A 50 -13.88 -3.22 1.22
N PRO A 51 -13.13 -3.81 2.17
CA PRO A 51 -12.80 -3.13 3.42
C PRO A 51 -11.93 -1.90 3.14
N LYS A 52 -12.33 -0.74 3.66
CA LYS A 52 -11.56 0.50 3.50
C LYS A 52 -10.12 0.38 3.99
N LEU A 53 -9.89 -0.40 5.05
CA LEU A 53 -8.55 -0.67 5.59
C LEU A 53 -7.65 -1.46 4.62
N ALA A 54 -8.23 -2.43 3.89
CA ALA A 54 -7.55 -3.21 2.86
C ALA A 54 -7.25 -2.33 1.63
N GLY A 55 -8.15 -1.41 1.28
CA GLY A 55 -7.91 -0.41 0.24
C GLY A 55 -6.88 0.66 0.62
N ALA A 56 -6.72 0.95 1.92
CA ALA A 56 -5.81 1.97 2.42
C ALA A 56 -4.36 1.51 2.42
N THR A 57 -4.11 0.31 2.93
CA THR A 57 -2.76 -0.18 3.23
C THR A 57 -2.67 -1.71 3.19
N TYR A 58 -1.44 -2.23 3.04
CA TYR A 58 -1.12 -3.67 3.10
C TYR A 58 -1.17 -4.26 4.53
N TRP A 59 -1.59 -3.48 5.53
CA TRP A 59 -1.57 -3.92 6.93
C TRP A 59 -2.54 -5.06 7.21
N MET A 60 -3.69 -5.12 6.51
CA MET A 60 -4.65 -6.21 6.68
C MET A 60 -4.03 -7.54 6.23
N GLU A 61 -3.49 -7.58 5.02
CA GLU A 61 -2.77 -8.74 4.50
C GLU A 61 -1.64 -9.17 5.46
N PHE A 62 -0.77 -8.24 5.84
CA PHE A 62 0.33 -8.52 6.78
C PHE A 62 -0.17 -9.07 8.13
N TYR A 63 -1.24 -8.51 8.69
CA TYR A 63 -1.80 -8.96 9.95
C TYR A 63 -2.35 -10.40 9.86
N TYR A 64 -3.10 -10.71 8.81
CA TYR A 64 -3.68 -12.03 8.66
C TYR A 64 -2.66 -13.10 8.25
N ASP A 65 -1.63 -12.73 7.50
CA ASP A 65 -0.61 -13.67 7.06
C ASP A 65 0.51 -13.87 8.08
N VAL A 66 1.05 -12.79 8.65
CA VAL A 66 2.19 -12.89 9.58
C VAL A 66 1.74 -13.17 11.01
N ILE A 67 0.70 -12.49 11.49
CA ILE A 67 0.27 -12.62 12.90
C ILE A 67 -0.73 -13.77 13.07
N LYS A 68 -1.60 -14.01 12.08
CA LYS A 68 -2.61 -15.08 12.12
C LYS A 68 -2.23 -16.33 11.30
N ASN A 69 -0.94 -16.56 11.03
CA ASN A 69 -0.42 -17.77 10.39
C ASN A 69 -1.09 -18.09 9.03
N GLY A 70 -1.11 -17.13 8.09
CA GLY A 70 -1.61 -17.37 6.72
C GLY A 70 -3.12 -17.55 6.61
N CYS A 71 -3.90 -16.97 7.52
CA CYS A 71 -5.36 -17.10 7.50
C CYS A 71 -6.05 -16.09 6.54
N TYR A 72 -5.30 -15.33 5.73
CA TYR A 72 -5.89 -14.28 4.92
C TYR A 72 -6.87 -14.81 3.87
N THR A 73 -6.58 -15.96 3.25
CA THR A 73 -7.49 -16.63 2.30
C THR A 73 -8.87 -16.90 2.87
N LYS A 74 -8.96 -17.28 4.16
CA LYS A 74 -10.25 -17.51 4.84
C LYS A 74 -11.02 -16.20 5.01
N GLU A 75 -10.31 -15.11 5.28
CA GLU A 75 -10.92 -13.79 5.39
C GLU A 75 -11.37 -13.28 4.02
N ILE A 76 -10.58 -13.48 2.97
CA ILE A 76 -10.96 -13.16 1.58
C ILE A 76 -12.26 -13.84 1.20
N ARG A 77 -12.44 -15.13 1.55
CA ARG A 77 -13.71 -15.83 1.33
C ARG A 77 -14.89 -15.12 2.02
N LYS A 78 -14.75 -14.74 3.29
CA LYS A 78 -15.80 -13.98 3.99
C LYS A 78 -16.05 -12.60 3.37
N MET A 79 -15.00 -11.97 2.85
CA MET A 79 -15.17 -10.70 2.15
C MET A 79 -15.96 -10.89 0.86
N HIS A 80 -15.76 -11.97 0.12
CA HIS A 80 -16.59 -12.31 -1.04
C HIS A 80 -18.05 -12.57 -0.67
N GLU A 81 -18.30 -13.24 0.45
CA GLU A 81 -19.66 -13.45 0.97
C GLU A 81 -20.36 -12.12 1.32
N LYS A 82 -19.61 -11.08 1.70
CA LYS A 82 -20.15 -9.78 2.12
C LYS A 82 -20.24 -8.74 1.00
N TYR A 83 -19.22 -8.63 0.17
CA TYR A 83 -19.06 -7.56 -0.82
C TYR A 83 -19.32 -8.02 -2.26
N GLY A 84 -19.37 -9.34 -2.49
CA GLY A 84 -19.65 -9.93 -3.81
C GLY A 84 -18.43 -10.56 -4.47
N PRO A 85 -18.54 -10.90 -5.78
CA PRO A 85 -17.54 -11.70 -6.48
C PRO A 85 -16.20 -10.99 -6.70
N ILE A 86 -16.18 -9.65 -6.67
CA ILE A 86 -14.98 -8.84 -6.88
C ILE A 86 -14.74 -8.01 -5.63
N VAL A 87 -13.58 -8.19 -4.99
CA VAL A 87 -13.25 -7.54 -3.72
C VAL A 87 -11.84 -6.96 -3.76
N ARG A 88 -11.70 -5.72 -3.30
CA ARG A 88 -10.38 -5.11 -3.10
C ARG A 88 -9.70 -5.68 -1.85
N ILE A 89 -8.58 -6.38 -2.03
CA ILE A 89 -7.81 -7.01 -0.95
C ILE A 89 -6.58 -6.20 -0.54
N SER A 90 -6.00 -5.42 -1.46
CA SER A 90 -4.86 -4.55 -1.18
C SER A 90 -4.98 -3.25 -1.99
N PRO A 91 -4.17 -2.21 -1.72
CA PRO A 91 -4.32 -0.92 -2.40
C PRO A 91 -4.22 -1.00 -3.92
N HIS A 92 -3.42 -1.94 -4.43
CA HIS A 92 -3.20 -2.14 -5.87
C HIS A 92 -3.68 -3.51 -6.36
N GLU A 93 -4.39 -4.28 -5.52
CA GLU A 93 -4.77 -5.66 -5.83
C GLU A 93 -6.25 -5.94 -5.52
N VAL A 94 -6.85 -6.73 -6.40
CA VAL A 94 -8.27 -7.09 -6.35
C VAL A 94 -8.35 -8.60 -6.52
N HIS A 95 -9.16 -9.22 -5.67
CA HIS A 95 -9.45 -10.63 -5.74
C HIS A 95 -10.80 -10.83 -6.44
N CYS A 96 -10.84 -11.77 -7.39
CA CYS A 96 -12.03 -12.10 -8.16
C CYS A 96 -12.36 -13.58 -7.96
N ASN A 97 -13.62 -13.86 -7.63
CA ASN A 97 -14.16 -15.21 -7.46
C ASN A 97 -15.36 -15.41 -8.41
N ASP A 98 -15.18 -15.06 -9.68
CA ASP A 98 -16.17 -15.22 -10.74
C ASP A 98 -15.55 -15.98 -11.91
N ILE A 99 -16.20 -17.07 -12.32
CA ILE A 99 -15.77 -17.91 -13.43
C ILE A 99 -15.88 -17.16 -14.77
N SER A 100 -16.85 -16.25 -14.90
CA SER A 100 -17.07 -15.47 -16.12
C SER A 100 -15.90 -14.53 -16.43
N PHE A 101 -15.13 -14.16 -15.41
CA PHE A 101 -13.98 -13.27 -15.53
C PHE A 101 -12.66 -14.03 -15.76
N ALA A 102 -12.69 -15.37 -15.77
CA ALA A 102 -11.49 -16.19 -15.94
C ALA A 102 -10.79 -15.93 -17.28
N ASP A 103 -11.54 -15.79 -18.37
CA ASP A 103 -10.98 -15.55 -19.70
C ASP A 103 -10.27 -14.19 -19.80
N GLU A 104 -10.80 -13.17 -19.10
CA GLU A 104 -10.20 -11.83 -19.06
C GLU A 104 -8.91 -11.82 -18.23
N ILE A 105 -8.88 -12.55 -17.10
CA ILE A 105 -7.68 -12.66 -16.25
C ILE A 105 -6.60 -13.48 -16.95
N TYR A 106 -6.93 -14.66 -17.45
CA TYR A 106 -5.95 -15.61 -17.99
C TYR A 106 -5.60 -15.35 -19.45
N ALA A 107 -6.27 -14.42 -20.13
CA ALA A 107 -5.93 -13.94 -21.47
C ALA A 107 -5.76 -15.10 -22.48
N VAL A 108 -6.74 -16.01 -22.50
CA VAL A 108 -6.76 -17.17 -23.40
C VAL A 108 -6.64 -16.70 -24.86
N GLY A 109 -5.80 -17.37 -25.65
CA GLY A 109 -5.67 -17.09 -27.09
C GLY A 109 -4.61 -16.04 -27.50
N GLY A 110 -3.57 -15.81 -26.69
CA GLY A 110 -2.39 -15.01 -27.12
C GLY A 110 -2.54 -13.49 -26.98
N ARG A 111 -3.52 -13.03 -26.19
CA ARG A 111 -3.68 -11.61 -25.83
C ARG A 111 -2.50 -11.13 -24.98
N LYS A 112 -1.96 -9.94 -25.31
CA LYS A 112 -0.86 -9.32 -24.55
C LYS A 112 -1.41 -8.62 -23.31
N ARG A 113 -0.90 -8.96 -22.12
CA ARG A 113 -1.26 -8.34 -20.84
C ARG A 113 -0.11 -7.45 -20.36
N ASP A 114 -0.45 -6.33 -19.73
CA ASP A 114 0.51 -5.54 -18.98
C ASP A 114 0.88 -6.28 -17.70
N LYS A 115 2.12 -6.76 -17.63
CA LYS A 115 2.65 -7.53 -16.50
C LYS A 115 3.62 -6.65 -15.72
N PRO A 116 3.61 -6.71 -14.38
CA PRO A 116 4.55 -5.94 -13.60
C PRO A 116 5.99 -6.42 -13.86
N VAL A 117 6.96 -5.51 -13.74
CA VAL A 117 8.36 -5.74 -14.12
C VAL A 117 8.97 -6.96 -13.43
N HIS A 118 8.58 -7.23 -12.18
CA HIS A 118 9.07 -8.40 -11.44
C HIS A 118 8.65 -9.73 -12.05
N GLN A 119 7.53 -9.80 -12.78
CA GLN A 119 7.03 -11.03 -13.39
C GLN A 119 7.63 -11.29 -14.78
N ILE A 120 8.11 -10.24 -15.47
CA ILE A 120 8.74 -10.36 -16.79
C ILE A 120 10.24 -10.65 -16.71
N ASN A 121 10.93 -10.18 -15.66
CA ASN A 121 12.37 -10.35 -15.52
C ASN A 121 12.79 -11.79 -15.14
N GLY A 122 11.87 -12.59 -14.58
CA GLY A 122 12.13 -13.99 -14.19
C GLY A 122 11.71 -15.02 -15.24
N SER A 123 11.22 -14.60 -16.41
CA SER A 123 10.69 -15.48 -17.46
C SER A 123 11.61 -15.61 -18.68
N VAL A 124 12.92 -15.38 -18.51
CA VAL A 124 13.95 -15.62 -19.54
C VAL A 124 14.56 -17.01 -19.40
#